data_AF-A0AAD7AWS4-F1
#
_entry.id   AF-A0AAD7AWS4-F1
#
_cell.length_a   1.000
_cell.length_b   1.000
_cell.length_c   1.000
_cell.angle_alpha   90.00
_cell.angle_beta   90.00
_cell.angle_gamma   90.00
#
_symmetry.space_group_name_H-M   'P 1'
#
loop_
_entity.id
_entity.type
_entity.pdbx_description
1 polymer ?
#
loop_
_entity_poly.entity_id
_entity_poly.type
_entity_poly.pdbx_seq_one_letter_code
_entity_poly.pdbx_strand_id
1 'polypeptide(L)'
;MTPTISTKRALTLPNDILDHIFQCAPDFQTLSAAIRVSKAWHHVFQTHPKSIVRLVTQNVVIGPLPDALRVLRYFSDQETNEENGEITAEELQRLQKNAAVVEGLEAAFSLKHRDPLLGTSQLNSAESWRFARAIYRIMLYCAVFRLPDDEDQLHDVEEYQRDKIEAQRIAMLSEYSTQDLFELNGAVVFLRALAYESTGNDQDDDGEELNPDSDMLIATGPAAVLKAHRHGDIDAMLEIIGSTVWNAEPYSLLEEFFRTPLQKIWATRQVTPPPNDETALQDILLDNVTYRSAPCDQCGTVGATKLRHEDNWADLRLNIRALLLGNLSGNFIEMEPLGEAKPERDIPKLISELYALKTEEFKDWNKSDAVCNACFTKFVSAHLHLWLLDYKLKDGWEAPKDCWYGYKCRTQTEVTLHAMTKNHLCAPTKPCN
;
A
#
# COMPACT_ATOMS: atom_id res chain seq x y z
N MET A 1 -55.03 -22.20 -32.17
CA MET A 1 -55.27 -21.32 -31.01
C MET A 1 -54.09 -21.48 -30.06
N THR A 2 -53.09 -20.62 -30.18
CA THR A 2 -51.93 -20.54 -29.29
C THR A 2 -52.34 -19.78 -28.04
N PRO A 3 -52.17 -20.33 -26.82
CA PRO A 3 -52.48 -19.60 -25.60
C PRO A 3 -51.50 -18.45 -25.45
N THR A 4 -52.00 -17.22 -25.53
CA THR A 4 -51.29 -16.01 -25.12
C THR A 4 -51.08 -16.10 -23.61
N ILE A 5 -49.92 -16.59 -23.19
CA ILE A 5 -49.47 -16.49 -21.80
C ILE A 5 -49.37 -14.99 -21.52
N SER A 6 -50.33 -14.48 -20.75
CA SER A 6 -50.32 -13.12 -20.26
C SER A 6 -49.14 -12.96 -19.30
N THR A 7 -48.00 -12.55 -19.84
CA THR A 7 -46.74 -12.25 -19.13
C THR A 7 -46.83 -11.00 -18.24
N LYS A 8 -48.03 -10.52 -17.92
CA LYS A 8 -48.29 -9.27 -17.19
C LYS A 8 -48.70 -9.42 -15.73
N ARG A 9 -48.36 -10.53 -15.07
CA ARG A 9 -48.19 -10.49 -13.61
C ARG A 9 -46.71 -10.23 -13.32
N ALA A 10 -46.30 -8.99 -13.56
CA ALA A 10 -45.09 -8.49 -12.91
C ALA A 10 -45.28 -8.72 -11.41
N LEU A 11 -44.36 -9.44 -10.78
CA LEU A 11 -44.32 -9.69 -9.35
C LEU A 11 -44.28 -8.32 -8.65
N THR A 12 -45.46 -7.81 -8.27
CA THR A 12 -45.56 -6.59 -7.46
C THR A 12 -45.21 -6.98 -6.04
N LEU A 13 -43.94 -6.79 -5.67
CA LEU A 13 -43.50 -6.87 -4.29
C LEU A 13 -44.11 -5.70 -3.50
N PRO A 14 -44.45 -5.91 -2.21
CA PRO A 14 -44.82 -4.83 -1.31
C PRO A 14 -43.72 -3.74 -1.22
N ASN A 15 -44.12 -2.48 -1.00
CA ASN A 15 -43.19 -1.34 -1.00
C ASN A 15 -42.11 -1.43 0.09
N ASP A 16 -42.44 -1.98 1.26
CA ASP A 16 -41.51 -2.25 2.37
C ASP A 16 -40.44 -3.29 2.00
N ILE A 17 -40.83 -4.32 1.24
CA ILE A 17 -39.87 -5.31 0.72
C ILE A 17 -38.94 -4.66 -0.32
N LEU A 18 -39.47 -3.82 -1.21
CA LEU A 18 -38.66 -3.08 -2.19
C LEU A 18 -37.70 -2.09 -1.51
N ASP A 19 -38.16 -1.39 -0.48
CA ASP A 19 -37.34 -0.49 0.32
C ASP A 19 -36.20 -1.25 0.99
N HIS A 20 -36.47 -2.39 1.61
CA HIS A 20 -35.43 -3.24 2.19
C HIS A 20 -34.43 -3.76 1.14
N ILE A 21 -34.90 -4.19 -0.04
CA ILE A 21 -34.01 -4.61 -1.14
C ILE A 21 -33.08 -3.47 -1.56
N PHE A 22 -33.58 -2.23 -1.63
CA PHE A 22 -32.73 -1.08 -1.94
C PHE A 22 -31.70 -0.81 -0.85
N GLN A 23 -32.08 -0.93 0.42
CA GLN A 23 -31.16 -0.74 1.55
C GLN A 23 -30.05 -1.80 1.59
N CYS A 24 -30.30 -2.99 1.05
CA CYS A 24 -29.33 -4.06 0.91
C CYS A 24 -28.49 -3.99 -0.39
N ALA A 25 -28.67 -2.95 -1.22
CA ALA A 25 -27.85 -2.82 -2.42
C ALA A 25 -26.37 -2.65 -2.02
N PRO A 26 -25.44 -3.44 -2.60
CA PRO A 26 -24.03 -3.40 -2.22
C PRO A 26 -23.34 -2.10 -2.65
N ASP A 27 -23.83 -1.47 -3.71
CA ASP A 27 -23.26 -0.24 -4.26
C ASP A 27 -24.32 0.62 -4.98
N PHE A 28 -23.92 1.85 -5.33
CA PHE A 28 -24.79 2.79 -6.02
C PHE A 28 -25.10 2.42 -7.46
N GLN A 29 -24.25 1.61 -8.11
CA GLN A 29 -24.52 1.13 -9.47
C GLN A 29 -25.67 0.13 -9.47
N THR A 30 -25.68 -0.78 -8.51
CA THR A 30 -26.71 -1.77 -8.25
C THR A 30 -28.00 -1.09 -7.84
N LEU A 31 -27.94 -0.10 -6.93
CA LEU A 31 -29.10 0.74 -6.60
C LEU A 31 -29.66 1.44 -7.84
N SER A 32 -28.81 2.08 -8.66
CA SER A 32 -29.23 2.79 -9.87
C SER A 32 -29.87 1.85 -10.89
N ALA A 33 -29.31 0.65 -11.09
CA ALA A 33 -29.88 -0.38 -11.94
C ALA A 33 -31.25 -0.84 -11.42
N ALA A 34 -31.36 -1.10 -10.12
CA ALA A 34 -32.60 -1.52 -9.46
C ALA A 34 -33.72 -0.48 -9.59
N ILE A 35 -33.41 0.81 -9.38
CA ILE A 35 -34.34 1.93 -9.56
C ILE A 35 -34.93 1.96 -10.99
N ARG A 36 -34.13 1.57 -11.99
CA ARG A 36 -34.52 1.59 -13.42
C ARG A 36 -35.32 0.37 -13.88
N VAL A 37 -35.49 -0.65 -13.04
CA VAL A 37 -36.22 -1.89 -13.40
C VAL A 37 -37.69 -1.62 -13.72
N SER A 38 -38.37 -0.79 -12.92
CA SER A 38 -39.78 -0.47 -13.14
C SER A 38 -40.21 0.83 -12.45
N LYS A 39 -41.38 1.37 -12.85
CA LYS A 39 -41.98 2.55 -12.20
C LYS A 39 -42.28 2.33 -10.71
N ALA A 40 -42.63 1.10 -10.31
CA ALA A 40 -42.91 0.79 -8.90
C ALA A 40 -41.64 0.89 -8.04
N TRP A 41 -40.52 0.34 -8.53
CA TRP A 41 -39.22 0.43 -7.88
C TRP A 41 -38.75 1.89 -7.77
N HIS A 42 -38.84 2.64 -8.86
CA HIS A 42 -38.54 4.07 -8.86
C HIS A 42 -39.40 4.86 -7.86
N HIS A 43 -40.70 4.55 -7.76
CA HIS A 43 -41.60 5.22 -6.82
C HIS A 43 -41.23 4.96 -5.34
N VAL A 44 -40.86 3.72 -5.00
CA VAL A 44 -40.38 3.39 -3.65
C VAL A 44 -39.12 4.19 -3.32
N PHE A 45 -38.16 4.24 -4.25
CA PHE A 45 -36.96 5.06 -4.07
C PHE A 45 -37.29 6.55 -3.89
N GLN A 46 -38.19 7.11 -4.68
CA GLN A 46 -38.62 8.51 -4.53
C GLN A 46 -39.30 8.80 -3.19
N THR A 47 -39.89 7.80 -2.55
CA THR A 47 -40.54 7.96 -1.24
C THR A 47 -39.50 8.02 -0.12
N HIS A 48 -38.38 7.29 -0.24
CA HIS A 48 -37.37 7.16 0.82
C HIS A 48 -35.91 7.38 0.36
N PRO A 49 -35.59 8.39 -0.47
CA PRO A 49 -34.29 8.48 -1.13
C PRO A 49 -33.15 8.66 -0.11
N LYS A 50 -33.37 9.45 0.95
CA LYS A 50 -32.37 9.73 1.98
C LYS A 50 -31.99 8.49 2.79
N SER A 51 -32.99 7.72 3.22
CA SER A 51 -32.79 6.51 4.02
C SER A 51 -32.04 5.45 3.19
N ILE A 52 -32.50 5.23 1.96
CA ILE A 52 -31.90 4.29 1.02
C ILE A 52 -30.46 4.69 0.70
N VAL A 53 -30.22 5.95 0.30
CA VAL A 53 -28.86 6.42 -0.02
C VAL A 53 -27.95 6.29 1.18
N ARG A 54 -28.39 6.67 2.39
CA ARG A 54 -27.59 6.55 3.61
C ARG A 54 -27.21 5.09 3.90
N LEU A 55 -28.15 4.15 3.78
CA LEU A 55 -27.90 2.73 4.03
C LEU A 55 -27.01 2.09 2.96
N VAL A 56 -27.22 2.43 1.68
CA VAL A 56 -26.30 2.00 0.61
C VAL A 56 -24.91 2.62 0.81
N THR A 57 -24.83 3.85 1.31
CA THR A 57 -23.54 4.45 1.68
C THR A 57 -22.84 3.66 2.78
N GLN A 58 -23.58 3.16 3.77
CA GLN A 58 -23.02 2.29 4.82
C GLN A 58 -22.54 0.94 4.28
N ASN A 59 -23.11 0.44 3.18
CA ASN A 59 -22.64 -0.79 2.53
C ASN A 59 -21.37 -0.55 1.69
N VAL A 60 -21.22 0.65 1.12
CA VAL A 60 -20.07 1.04 0.30
C VAL A 60 -18.87 1.45 1.15
N VAL A 61 -19.10 2.10 2.28
CA VAL A 61 -18.05 2.54 3.20
C VAL A 61 -17.69 1.40 4.14
N ILE A 62 -16.43 0.98 4.12
CA ILE A 62 -15.92 0.07 5.14
C ILE A 62 -15.82 0.82 6.47
N GLY A 63 -16.44 0.32 7.53
CA GLY A 63 -16.34 0.90 8.87
C GLY A 63 -17.37 2.01 9.17
N PRO A 64 -17.05 2.98 10.05
CA PRO A 64 -18.01 3.96 10.52
C PRO A 64 -18.23 5.10 9.52
N LEU A 65 -19.44 5.14 8.93
CA LEU A 65 -19.89 6.24 8.07
C LEU A 65 -19.68 7.65 8.66
N PRO A 66 -19.89 7.91 9.99
CA PRO A 66 -19.63 9.23 10.56
C PRO A 66 -18.17 9.70 10.38
N ASP A 67 -17.18 8.85 10.62
CA ASP A 67 -15.77 9.21 10.43
C ASP A 67 -15.45 9.47 8.95
N ALA A 68 -16.00 8.67 8.03
CA ALA A 68 -15.84 8.87 6.59
C ALA A 68 -16.44 10.20 6.11
N LEU A 69 -17.63 10.56 6.60
CA LEU A 69 -18.28 11.84 6.28
C LEU A 69 -17.53 13.03 6.87
N ARG A 70 -16.95 12.91 8.08
CA ARG A 70 -16.11 13.96 8.69
C ARG A 70 -14.94 14.31 7.79
N VAL A 71 -14.26 13.32 7.20
CA VAL A 71 -13.14 13.54 6.27
C VAL A 71 -13.57 14.39 5.07
N LEU A 72 -14.75 14.13 4.52
CA LEU A 72 -15.22 14.83 3.33
C LEU A 72 -15.67 16.25 3.61
N ARG A 73 -16.47 16.41 4.66
CA ARG A 73 -17.09 17.68 5.01
C ARG A 73 -16.10 18.68 5.57
N TYR A 74 -14.94 18.23 6.03
CA TYR A 74 -13.86 19.14 6.42
C TYR A 74 -13.41 20.07 5.28
N PHE A 75 -13.46 19.61 4.02
CA PHE A 75 -13.04 20.39 2.85
C PHE A 75 -14.14 21.24 2.23
N SER A 76 -15.40 20.99 2.58
CA SER A 76 -16.48 21.87 2.15
C SER A 76 -16.56 23.00 3.17
N ASP A 77 -16.10 24.20 2.82
CA ASP A 77 -16.21 25.45 3.62
C ASP A 77 -17.65 25.82 4.03
N GLN A 78 -18.61 24.94 3.78
CA GLN A 78 -19.97 25.07 4.24
C GLN A 78 -20.02 24.73 5.72
N GLU A 79 -20.19 25.76 6.56
CA GLU A 79 -20.71 25.69 7.93
C GLU A 79 -22.15 25.11 7.99
N THR A 80 -22.50 24.18 7.09
CA THR A 80 -23.79 23.53 7.07
C THR A 80 -23.84 22.52 8.20
N ASN A 81 -24.64 22.88 9.20
CA ASN A 81 -25.11 22.06 10.30
C ASN A 81 -25.21 20.56 9.97
N GLU A 82 -24.61 19.79 10.90
CA GLU A 82 -25.00 18.47 11.37
C GLU A 82 -24.61 17.23 10.52
N GLU A 83 -24.21 16.19 11.28
CA GLU A 83 -24.03 14.78 10.91
C GLU A 83 -25.20 14.14 10.13
N ASN A 84 -26.29 14.90 9.89
CA ASN A 84 -27.52 14.48 9.23
C ASN A 84 -27.81 15.22 7.90
N GLY A 85 -26.93 16.10 7.43
CA GLY A 85 -27.04 16.70 6.10
C GLY A 85 -27.19 15.63 4.99
N GLU A 86 -27.97 15.95 3.96
CA GLU A 86 -28.13 15.09 2.78
C GLU A 86 -26.77 14.83 2.12
N ILE A 87 -26.49 13.58 1.79
CA ILE A 87 -25.25 13.21 1.08
C ILE A 87 -25.41 13.62 -0.38
N THR A 88 -24.63 14.60 -0.80
CA THR A 88 -24.60 15.09 -2.18
C THR A 88 -23.96 14.07 -3.12
N ALA A 89 -24.22 14.19 -4.43
CA ALA A 89 -23.59 13.32 -5.42
C ALA A 89 -22.06 13.47 -5.46
N GLU A 90 -21.54 14.66 -5.17
CA GLU A 90 -20.10 14.93 -5.09
C GLU A 90 -19.48 14.27 -3.84
N GLU A 91 -20.09 14.42 -2.67
CA GLU A 91 -19.68 13.70 -1.45
C GLU A 91 -19.66 12.19 -1.71
N LEU A 92 -20.66 11.66 -2.42
CA LEU A 92 -20.74 10.25 -2.74
C LEU A 92 -19.56 9.75 -3.57
N GLN A 93 -19.19 10.51 -4.61
CA GLN A 93 -18.02 10.18 -5.43
C GLN A 93 -16.73 10.22 -4.61
N ARG A 94 -16.60 11.19 -3.71
CA ARG A 94 -15.43 11.28 -2.82
C ARG A 94 -15.42 10.18 -1.76
N LEU A 95 -16.57 9.78 -1.22
CA LEU A 95 -16.71 8.64 -0.30
C LEU A 95 -16.22 7.36 -0.96
N GLN A 96 -16.63 7.10 -2.20
CA GLN A 96 -16.19 5.93 -2.96
C GLN A 96 -14.66 5.92 -3.15
N LYS A 97 -14.06 7.08 -3.44
CA LYS A 97 -12.60 7.20 -3.55
C LYS A 97 -11.91 6.90 -2.22
N ASN A 98 -12.39 7.47 -1.11
CA ASN A 98 -11.80 7.24 0.20
C ASN A 98 -12.00 5.78 0.67
N ALA A 99 -13.17 5.19 0.41
CA ALA A 99 -13.45 3.78 0.70
C ALA A 99 -12.49 2.86 -0.07
N ALA A 100 -12.24 3.13 -1.37
CA ALA A 100 -11.28 2.36 -2.15
C ALA A 100 -9.84 2.44 -1.60
N VAL A 101 -9.46 3.56 -0.98
CA VAL A 101 -8.17 3.70 -0.29
C VAL A 101 -8.14 2.84 0.98
N VAL A 102 -9.19 2.91 1.80
CA VAL A 102 -9.31 2.09 3.02
C VAL A 102 -9.29 0.59 2.68
N GLU A 103 -10.08 0.17 1.69
CA GLU A 103 -10.09 -1.20 1.16
C GLU A 103 -8.71 -1.67 0.73
N GLY A 104 -7.98 -0.82 -0.01
CA GLY A 104 -6.65 -1.15 -0.48
C GLY A 104 -5.63 -1.30 0.65
N LEU A 105 -5.70 -0.42 1.65
CA LEU A 105 -4.85 -0.50 2.84
C LEU A 105 -5.23 -1.69 3.73
N GLU A 106 -6.51 -2.03 3.83
CA GLU A 106 -6.98 -3.19 4.58
C GLU A 106 -6.53 -4.50 3.90
N ALA A 107 -6.58 -4.57 2.58
CA ALA A 107 -6.05 -5.70 1.82
C ALA A 107 -4.53 -5.86 2.06
N ALA A 108 -3.77 -4.76 2.01
CA ALA A 108 -2.33 -4.78 2.31
C ALA A 108 -2.04 -5.19 3.77
N PHE A 109 -2.82 -4.68 4.72
CA PHE A 109 -2.72 -5.05 6.14
C PHE A 109 -3.02 -6.54 6.36
N SER A 110 -4.09 -7.05 5.75
CA SER A 110 -4.47 -8.46 5.82
C SER A 110 -3.42 -9.36 5.17
N LEU A 111 -2.88 -8.99 4.01
CA LEU A 111 -1.82 -9.75 3.35
C LEU A 111 -0.59 -9.88 4.26
N LYS A 112 -0.26 -8.79 4.99
CA LYS A 112 0.91 -8.74 5.87
C LYS A 112 0.71 -9.49 7.19
N HIS A 113 -0.48 -9.45 7.77
CA HIS A 113 -0.72 -9.87 9.16
C HIS A 113 -1.70 -11.04 9.33
N ARG A 114 -2.41 -11.46 8.29
CA ARG A 114 -3.40 -12.54 8.36
C ARG A 114 -2.97 -13.76 7.56
N ASP A 115 -3.11 -13.66 6.26
CA ASP A 115 -2.87 -14.75 5.34
C ASP A 115 -2.20 -14.18 4.09
N PRO A 116 -0.91 -14.45 3.89
CA PRO A 116 -0.18 -13.95 2.72
C PRO A 116 -0.70 -14.58 1.42
N LEU A 117 -1.53 -15.63 1.48
CA LEU A 117 -2.04 -16.35 0.32
C LEU A 117 -3.32 -15.76 -0.27
N LEU A 118 -4.02 -14.89 0.45
CA LEU A 118 -5.31 -14.36 0.02
C LEU A 118 -5.20 -12.87 -0.32
N GLY A 119 -5.36 -12.54 -1.60
CA GLY A 119 -5.37 -11.16 -2.10
C GLY A 119 -6.57 -10.31 -1.68
N THR A 120 -7.42 -10.81 -0.79
CA THR A 120 -8.60 -10.13 -0.24
C THR A 120 -8.51 -10.06 1.27
N SER A 121 -9.02 -8.98 1.88
CA SER A 121 -9.04 -8.84 3.33
C SER A 121 -9.65 -10.05 4.03
N GLN A 122 -8.96 -10.55 5.05
CA GLN A 122 -9.38 -11.60 5.96
C GLN A 122 -9.72 -11.04 7.34
N LEU A 123 -9.83 -9.71 7.47
CA LEU A 123 -10.27 -9.11 8.71
C LEU A 123 -11.73 -9.47 8.98
N ASN A 124 -12.04 -9.79 10.23
CA ASN A 124 -13.42 -9.92 10.63
C ASN A 124 -14.11 -8.54 10.65
N SER A 125 -15.44 -8.49 10.74
CA SER A 125 -16.18 -7.23 10.70
C SER A 125 -15.79 -6.22 11.79
N ALA A 126 -15.42 -6.67 13.00
CA ALA A 126 -14.98 -5.79 14.08
C ALA A 126 -13.55 -5.26 13.88
N GLU A 127 -12.66 -6.08 13.31
CA GLU A 127 -11.29 -5.69 12.95
C GLU A 127 -11.28 -4.71 11.79
N SER A 128 -12.01 -5.02 10.73
CA SER A 128 -12.20 -4.13 9.57
C SER A 128 -12.81 -2.79 10.02
N TRP A 129 -13.80 -2.82 10.92
CA TRP A 129 -14.39 -1.59 11.45
C TRP A 129 -13.39 -0.73 12.25
N ARG A 130 -12.56 -1.33 13.12
CA ARG A 130 -11.51 -0.61 13.87
C ARG A 130 -10.44 -0.06 12.94
N PHE A 131 -9.95 -0.88 12.01
CA PHE A 131 -8.93 -0.49 11.04
C PHE A 131 -9.42 0.68 10.18
N ALA A 132 -10.59 0.55 9.55
CA ALA A 132 -11.16 1.60 8.72
C ALA A 132 -11.41 2.90 9.48
N ARG A 133 -11.92 2.81 10.71
CA ARG A 133 -12.09 3.97 11.60
C ARG A 133 -10.77 4.69 11.85
N ALA A 134 -9.71 3.95 12.18
CA ALA A 134 -8.38 4.51 12.39
C ALA A 134 -7.86 5.21 11.12
N ILE A 135 -8.00 4.58 9.94
CA ILE A 135 -7.58 5.17 8.67
C ILE A 135 -8.37 6.44 8.33
N TYR A 136 -9.68 6.49 8.52
CA TYR A 136 -10.45 7.73 8.29
C TYR A 136 -10.02 8.86 9.23
N ARG A 137 -9.71 8.56 10.49
CA ARG A 137 -9.21 9.57 11.42
C ARG A 137 -7.82 10.07 11.03
N ILE A 138 -6.95 9.19 10.52
CA ILE A 138 -5.66 9.58 9.94
C ILE A 138 -5.88 10.48 8.72
N MET A 139 -6.79 10.11 7.80
CA MET A 139 -7.13 10.95 6.64
C MET A 139 -7.61 12.34 7.06
N LEU A 140 -8.50 12.43 8.06
CA LEU A 140 -8.98 13.70 8.60
C LEU A 140 -7.83 14.50 9.23
N TYR A 141 -6.96 13.86 10.01
CA TYR A 141 -5.82 14.51 10.63
C TYR A 141 -4.84 15.09 9.59
N CYS A 142 -4.49 14.31 8.57
CA CYS A 142 -3.66 14.79 7.44
C CYS A 142 -4.35 15.91 6.65
N ALA A 143 -5.68 15.89 6.53
CA ALA A 143 -6.43 16.97 5.90
C ALA A 143 -6.39 18.27 6.70
N VAL A 144 -6.53 18.18 8.03
CA VAL A 144 -6.51 19.32 8.95
C VAL A 144 -5.13 19.96 9.03
N PHE A 145 -4.09 19.14 9.10
CA PHE A 145 -2.70 19.58 9.24
C PHE A 145 -1.92 19.39 7.94
N ARG A 146 -2.59 19.58 6.81
CA ARG A 146 -1.98 19.47 5.48
C ARG A 146 -0.81 20.43 5.37
N LEU A 147 0.25 19.99 4.71
CA LEU A 147 1.36 20.87 4.39
C LEU A 147 0.89 21.97 3.45
N PRO A 148 1.34 23.23 3.64
CA PRO A 148 1.12 24.28 2.67
C PRO A 148 1.64 23.83 1.30
N ASP A 149 0.86 24.08 0.24
CA ASP A 149 1.31 23.80 -1.14
C ASP A 149 2.41 24.80 -1.59
N ASP A 150 2.71 25.83 -0.77
CA ASP A 150 3.63 26.92 -1.04
C ASP A 150 4.87 26.83 -0.12
N GLU A 151 6.03 26.56 -0.72
CA GLU A 151 7.32 26.40 -0.03
C GLU A 151 7.70 27.63 0.81
N ASP A 152 7.38 28.83 0.32
CA ASP A 152 7.72 30.09 0.98
C ASP A 152 7.02 30.21 2.36
N GLN A 153 5.85 29.58 2.54
CA GLN A 153 5.10 29.62 3.80
C GLN A 153 5.71 28.75 4.89
N LEU A 154 6.55 27.77 4.52
CA LEU A 154 7.17 26.83 5.46
C LEU A 154 8.47 27.40 6.05
N HIS A 155 9.18 28.24 5.30
CA HIS A 155 10.41 28.89 5.77
C HIS A 155 10.18 29.95 6.86
N ASP A 156 8.98 30.53 6.91
CA ASP A 156 8.61 31.58 7.87
C ASP A 156 7.89 31.03 9.13
N VAL A 157 7.87 29.72 9.35
CA VAL A 157 7.25 29.12 10.54
C VAL A 157 8.13 29.36 11.77
N GLU A 158 7.92 30.52 12.40
CA GLU A 158 8.53 30.87 13.68
C GLU A 158 8.26 29.80 14.74
N GLU A 159 9.14 29.69 15.75
CA GLU A 159 9.00 28.74 16.86
C GLU A 159 7.61 28.81 17.53
N TYR A 160 7.05 30.01 17.69
CA TYR A 160 5.71 30.21 18.24
C TYR A 160 4.60 29.54 17.40
N GLN A 161 4.75 29.52 16.07
CA GLN A 161 3.79 28.85 15.20
C GLN A 161 3.88 27.32 15.33
N ARG A 162 5.09 26.78 15.56
CA ARG A 162 5.29 25.34 15.81
C ARG A 162 4.55 24.88 17.07
N ASP A 163 4.74 25.59 18.18
CA ASP A 163 4.03 25.31 19.44
C ASP A 163 2.51 25.37 19.27
N LYS A 164 2.03 26.34 18.49
CA LYS A 164 0.61 26.48 18.18
C LYS A 164 0.07 25.31 17.35
N ILE A 165 0.77 24.91 16.30
CA ILE A 165 0.40 23.77 15.46
C ILE A 165 0.39 22.49 16.29
N GLU A 166 1.41 22.30 17.11
CA GLU A 166 1.48 21.14 18.00
C GLU A 166 0.34 21.13 19.02
N ALA A 167 0.04 22.27 19.65
CA ALA A 167 -1.09 22.38 20.57
C ALA A 167 -2.43 22.07 19.88
N GLN A 168 -2.61 22.47 18.61
CA GLN A 168 -3.79 22.13 17.81
C GLN A 168 -3.87 20.63 17.50
N ARG A 169 -2.75 19.99 17.14
CA ARG A 169 -2.66 18.54 16.93
C ARG A 169 -3.04 17.76 18.19
N ILE A 170 -2.48 18.16 19.34
CA ILE A 170 -2.80 17.58 20.65
C ILE A 170 -4.29 17.78 20.97
N ALA A 171 -4.83 18.98 20.76
CA ALA A 171 -6.22 19.28 21.05
C ALA A 171 -7.16 18.39 20.23
N MET A 172 -6.92 18.27 18.91
CA MET A 172 -7.73 17.42 18.02
C MET A 172 -7.67 15.95 18.43
N LEU A 173 -6.48 15.39 18.65
CA LEU A 173 -6.33 13.98 19.02
C LEU A 173 -6.85 13.70 20.43
N SER A 174 -6.85 14.69 21.33
CA SER A 174 -7.37 14.56 22.69
C SER A 174 -8.88 14.32 22.74
N GLU A 175 -9.62 14.59 21.66
CA GLU A 175 -11.05 14.29 21.54
C GLU A 175 -11.33 12.77 21.47
N TYR A 176 -10.35 11.97 21.05
CA TYR A 176 -10.53 10.52 20.92
C TYR A 176 -10.30 9.78 22.24
N SER A 177 -10.99 8.67 22.45
CA SER A 177 -10.76 7.82 23.62
C SER A 177 -9.34 7.22 23.63
N THR A 178 -8.85 6.74 24.77
CA THR A 178 -7.52 6.12 24.82
C THR A 178 -7.44 4.88 23.91
N GLN A 179 -8.50 4.08 23.87
CA GLN A 179 -8.59 2.92 22.99
C GLN A 179 -8.53 3.33 21.50
N ASP A 180 -9.26 4.39 21.14
CA ASP A 180 -9.22 4.94 19.78
C ASP A 180 -7.82 5.40 19.38
N LEU A 181 -7.07 6.01 20.30
CA LEU A 181 -5.69 6.44 20.06
C LEU A 181 -4.71 5.28 19.93
N PHE A 182 -4.95 4.17 20.63
CA PHE A 182 -4.18 2.94 20.45
C PHE A 182 -4.40 2.33 19.06
N GLU A 183 -5.65 2.26 18.61
CA GLU A 183 -5.98 1.79 17.26
C GLU A 183 -5.42 2.71 16.17
N LEU A 184 -5.53 4.03 16.36
CA LEU A 184 -4.94 5.03 15.47
C LEU A 184 -3.42 4.88 15.38
N ASN A 185 -2.74 4.71 16.52
CA ASN A 185 -1.30 4.48 16.54
C ASN A 185 -0.91 3.19 15.82
N GLY A 186 -1.69 2.11 15.99
CA GLY A 186 -1.48 0.85 15.27
C GLY A 186 -1.54 1.04 13.75
N ALA A 187 -2.54 1.78 13.27
CA ALA A 187 -2.65 2.10 11.85
C ALA A 187 -1.53 3.03 11.35
N VAL A 188 -1.09 4.00 12.17
CA VAL A 188 0.06 4.88 11.86
C VAL A 188 1.35 4.08 11.68
N VAL A 189 1.66 3.15 12.58
CA VAL A 189 2.88 2.32 12.47
C VAL A 189 2.81 1.40 11.27
N PHE A 190 1.64 0.82 10.98
CA PHE A 190 1.43 0.06 9.74
C PHE A 190 1.69 0.91 8.50
N LEU A 191 1.10 2.12 8.41
CA LEU A 191 1.32 3.03 7.28
C LEU A 191 2.78 3.47 7.15
N ARG A 192 3.47 3.68 8.26
CA ARG A 192 4.90 4.03 8.27
C ARG A 192 5.74 2.90 7.69
N ALA A 193 5.51 1.68 8.15
CA ALA A 193 6.18 0.49 7.62
C ALA A 193 5.87 0.30 6.13
N LEU A 194 4.62 0.51 5.73
CA LEU A 194 4.19 0.39 4.33
C LEU A 194 4.85 1.45 3.43
N ALA A 195 4.91 2.70 3.90
CA ALA A 195 5.54 3.79 3.18
C ALA A 195 7.06 3.58 3.04
N TYR A 196 7.73 3.16 4.12
CA TYR A 196 9.15 2.84 4.11
C TYR A 196 9.47 1.65 3.18
N GLU A 197 8.68 0.57 3.23
CA GLU A 197 8.82 -0.54 2.29
C GLU A 197 8.67 -0.10 0.82
N SER A 198 7.93 0.99 0.57
CA SER A 198 7.69 1.54 -0.78
C SER A 198 8.86 2.33 -1.33
N THR A 199 9.79 2.80 -0.50
CA THR A 199 11.00 3.52 -0.94
C THR A 199 12.09 2.57 -1.45
N GLY A 200 11.85 1.26 -1.45
CA GLY A 200 12.75 0.26 -2.04
C GLY A 200 14.05 0.04 -1.27
N ASN A 201 14.22 0.65 -0.09
CA ASN A 201 15.52 0.89 0.53
C ASN A 201 16.52 1.51 -0.47
N ASP A 202 16.03 2.31 -1.42
CA ASP A 202 16.91 3.08 -2.28
C ASP A 202 17.65 4.05 -1.37
N GLN A 203 18.93 3.75 -1.13
CA GLN A 203 19.86 4.72 -0.61
C GLN A 203 19.96 5.79 -1.70
N ASP A 204 19.61 7.02 -1.37
CA ASP A 204 19.88 8.16 -2.25
C ASP A 204 21.37 8.14 -2.63
N ASP A 205 21.76 8.77 -3.74
CA ASP A 205 23.16 8.79 -4.20
C ASP A 205 24.13 9.34 -3.13
N ASP A 206 23.60 10.10 -2.16
CA ASP A 206 24.32 10.66 -1.01
C ASP A 206 24.40 9.71 0.21
N GLY A 207 23.72 8.57 0.16
CA GLY A 207 23.76 7.52 1.19
C GLY A 207 22.94 7.82 2.45
N GLU A 208 22.11 8.86 2.45
CA GLU A 208 21.18 9.12 3.56
C GLU A 208 19.97 8.20 3.47
N GLU A 209 19.84 7.29 4.42
CA GLU A 209 18.65 6.46 4.56
C GLU A 209 17.53 7.27 5.23
N LEU A 210 16.36 7.30 4.60
CA LEU A 210 15.16 7.83 5.24
C LEU A 210 14.95 7.13 6.58
N ASN A 211 14.74 7.91 7.64
CA ASN A 211 14.47 7.35 8.97
C ASN A 211 13.17 6.52 8.92
N PRO A 212 13.20 5.18 9.11
CA PRO A 212 12.01 4.33 9.07
C PRO A 212 11.00 4.65 10.17
N ASP A 213 11.44 5.39 11.19
CA ASP A 213 10.64 5.86 12.30
C ASP A 213 9.99 7.24 12.06
N SER A 214 10.33 7.93 10.97
CA SER A 214 9.80 9.25 10.66
C SER A 214 8.33 9.20 10.25
N ASP A 215 7.53 10.14 10.76
CA ASP A 215 6.14 10.35 10.35
C ASP A 215 6.01 11.19 9.07
N MET A 216 7.12 11.59 8.46
CA MET A 216 7.14 12.48 7.30
C MET A 216 6.38 11.88 6.10
N LEU A 217 6.60 10.61 5.80
CA LEU A 217 5.93 9.92 4.69
C LEU A 217 4.42 9.80 4.91
N ILE A 218 3.98 9.57 6.15
CA ILE A 218 2.55 9.41 6.45
C ILE A 218 1.81 10.75 6.53
N ALA A 219 2.52 11.89 6.70
CA ALA A 219 1.92 13.22 6.64
C ALA A 219 1.30 13.52 5.26
N THR A 220 1.79 12.88 4.20
CA THR A 220 1.22 12.94 2.84
C THR A 220 -0.17 12.31 2.72
N GLY A 221 -0.56 11.52 3.72
CA GLY A 221 -1.88 10.91 3.86
C GLY A 221 -1.99 9.48 3.31
N PRO A 222 -2.99 8.70 3.77
CA PRO A 222 -3.08 7.27 3.45
C PRO A 222 -3.21 6.94 1.95
N ALA A 223 -3.79 7.85 1.16
CA ALA A 223 -3.94 7.66 -0.29
C ALA A 223 -2.58 7.69 -1.02
N ALA A 224 -1.68 8.58 -0.62
CA ALA A 224 -0.33 8.67 -1.18
C ALA A 224 0.50 7.43 -0.79
N VAL A 225 0.43 7.01 0.48
CA VAL A 225 1.07 5.77 0.96
C VAL A 225 0.58 4.55 0.17
N LEU A 226 -0.73 4.40 -0.03
CA LEU A 226 -1.26 3.28 -0.82
C LEU A 226 -0.81 3.34 -2.29
N LYS A 227 -0.77 4.53 -2.89
CA LYS A 227 -0.33 4.72 -4.27
C LYS A 227 1.13 4.32 -4.43
N ALA A 228 2.00 4.78 -3.54
CA ALA A 228 3.40 4.42 -3.48
C ALA A 228 3.58 2.91 -3.27
N HIS A 229 2.81 2.34 -2.32
CA HIS A 229 2.84 0.91 -2.07
C HIS A 229 2.45 0.09 -3.28
N ARG A 230 1.43 0.47 -4.05
CA ARG A 230 0.97 -0.31 -5.21
C ARG A 230 1.85 -0.16 -6.43
N HIS A 231 2.34 1.04 -6.70
CA HIS A 231 2.97 1.38 -7.98
C HIS A 231 4.47 1.64 -7.89
N GLY A 232 5.06 1.63 -6.69
CA GLY A 232 6.42 2.12 -6.46
C GLY A 232 6.58 3.61 -6.76
N ASP A 233 5.47 4.33 -6.88
CA ASP A 233 5.43 5.77 -7.15
C ASP A 233 5.58 6.54 -5.84
N ILE A 234 6.83 6.67 -5.39
CA ILE A 234 7.18 7.52 -4.25
C ILE A 234 7.23 9.00 -4.63
N ASP A 235 7.27 9.33 -5.93
CA ASP A 235 7.34 10.71 -6.43
C ASP A 235 6.17 11.53 -5.88
N ALA A 236 4.97 10.96 -5.80
CA ALA A 236 3.83 11.67 -5.21
C ALA A 236 4.02 11.99 -3.71
N MET A 237 4.74 11.16 -2.95
CA MET A 237 5.08 11.47 -1.55
C MET A 237 6.23 12.48 -1.49
N LEU A 238 7.26 12.29 -2.33
CA LEU A 238 8.43 13.16 -2.39
C LEU A 238 8.12 14.53 -3.00
N GLU A 239 7.10 14.70 -3.83
CA GLU A 239 6.66 16.01 -4.32
C GLU A 239 6.02 16.82 -3.19
N ILE A 240 5.27 16.14 -2.32
CA ILE A 240 4.65 16.76 -1.14
C ILE A 240 5.72 17.09 -0.08
N ILE A 241 6.79 16.29 0.01
CA ILE A 241 7.83 16.42 1.05
C ILE A 241 9.02 17.25 0.57
N GLY A 242 9.55 16.96 -0.61
CA GLY A 242 10.83 17.43 -1.14
C GLY A 242 10.86 18.89 -1.56
N SER A 243 9.71 19.49 -1.84
CA SER A 243 9.55 20.96 -1.91
C SER A 243 9.88 21.63 -0.57
N THR A 244 9.57 20.96 0.53
CA THR A 244 9.55 21.51 1.90
C THR A 244 10.81 21.20 2.71
N VAL A 245 11.45 20.07 2.43
CA VAL A 245 12.31 19.39 3.42
C VAL A 245 13.80 19.63 3.21
N TRP A 246 14.33 19.64 1.99
CA TRP A 246 15.78 19.59 1.78
C TRP A 246 16.59 20.84 2.19
N ASN A 247 15.95 21.94 2.59
CA ASN A 247 16.63 23.22 2.84
C ASN A 247 16.34 23.89 4.19
N ALA A 248 15.52 23.32 5.09
CA ALA A 248 15.14 24.03 6.33
C ALA A 248 14.82 23.17 7.57
N GLU A 249 14.96 23.76 8.76
CA GLU A 249 14.56 23.23 10.09
C GLU A 249 13.10 22.70 10.29
N PRO A 250 12.09 22.89 9.41
CA PRO A 250 10.79 22.20 9.42
C PRO A 250 10.78 20.67 9.56
N TYR A 251 11.92 19.98 9.46
CA TYR A 251 12.03 18.54 9.70
C TYR A 251 11.32 18.08 10.99
N SER A 252 11.42 18.84 12.09
CA SER A 252 10.86 18.40 13.38
C SER A 252 9.32 18.28 13.39
N LEU A 253 8.60 19.14 12.66
CA LEU A 253 7.14 19.10 12.62
C LEU A 253 6.59 17.91 11.82
N LEU A 254 7.38 17.40 10.87
CA LEU A 254 7.01 16.27 10.02
C LEU A 254 7.54 14.95 10.54
N GLU A 255 8.76 14.92 11.09
CA GLU A 255 9.36 13.70 11.64
C GLU A 255 8.53 13.13 12.79
N GLU A 256 7.91 13.99 13.59
CA GLU A 256 7.09 13.60 14.75
C GLU A 256 5.60 13.94 14.59
N PHE A 257 5.12 13.98 13.34
CA PHE A 257 3.78 14.44 12.95
C PHE A 257 2.62 13.81 13.75
N PHE A 258 2.70 12.52 14.09
CA PHE A 258 1.76 11.83 14.98
C PHE A 258 2.40 11.47 16.33
N ARG A 259 3.67 11.06 16.31
CA ARG A 259 4.40 10.51 17.46
C ARG A 259 4.35 11.43 18.67
N THR A 260 4.76 12.69 18.51
CA THR A 260 4.89 13.61 19.66
C THR A 260 3.53 14.01 20.24
N PRO A 261 2.51 14.38 19.43
CA PRO A 261 1.16 14.60 19.94
C PRO A 261 0.61 13.41 20.73
N LEU A 262 0.75 12.18 20.21
CA LEU A 262 0.28 10.97 20.90
C LEU A 262 1.00 10.75 22.23
N GLN A 263 2.34 10.88 22.26
CA GLN A 263 3.14 10.74 23.47
C GLN A 263 2.73 11.74 24.56
N LYS A 264 2.54 13.01 24.18
CA LYS A 264 2.07 14.06 25.12
C LYS A 264 0.69 13.75 25.67
N ILE A 265 -0.23 13.22 24.85
CA ILE A 265 -1.57 12.82 25.29
C ILE A 265 -1.49 11.63 26.26
N TRP A 266 -0.70 10.61 25.95
CA TRP A 266 -0.56 9.44 26.82
C TRP A 266 0.08 9.79 28.16
N ALA A 267 1.12 10.64 28.17
CA ALA A 267 1.70 11.17 29.39
C ALA A 267 0.66 11.94 30.23
N THR A 268 -0.13 12.81 29.59
CA THR A 268 -1.20 13.56 30.25
C THR A 268 -2.28 12.65 30.85
N ARG A 269 -2.66 11.59 30.13
CA ARG A 269 -3.65 10.60 30.58
C ARG A 269 -3.07 9.56 31.55
N GLN A 270 -1.76 9.59 31.80
CA GLN A 270 -1.03 8.61 32.63
C GLN A 270 -1.24 7.16 32.16
N VAL A 271 -1.24 6.95 30.84
CA VAL A 271 -1.37 5.63 30.23
C VAL A 271 -0.06 5.23 29.57
N THR A 272 0.33 3.97 29.73
CA THR A 272 1.49 3.42 29.03
C THR A 272 1.14 3.23 27.55
N PRO A 273 1.92 3.80 26.63
CA PRO A 273 1.71 3.53 25.21
C PRO A 273 1.96 2.06 24.89
N PRO A 274 1.28 1.50 23.86
CA PRO A 274 1.70 0.22 23.33
C PRO A 274 3.13 0.32 22.78
N PRO A 275 3.89 -0.78 22.77
CA PRO A 275 5.19 -0.82 22.10
C PRO A 275 5.08 -0.29 20.67
N ASN A 276 6.05 0.53 20.26
CA ASN A 276 6.14 1.06 18.89
C ASN A 276 6.77 0.02 17.97
N ASP A 277 6.25 -1.21 17.99
CA ASP A 277 6.64 -2.28 17.10
C ASP A 277 5.40 -2.88 16.42
N GLU A 278 5.61 -3.43 15.23
CA GLU A 278 4.52 -3.94 14.40
C GLU A 278 3.78 -5.11 15.04
N THR A 279 4.41 -5.84 15.98
CA THR A 279 3.82 -7.05 16.59
C THR A 279 2.82 -6.68 17.68
N ALA A 280 3.19 -5.81 18.60
CA ALA A 280 2.30 -5.39 19.68
C ALA A 280 1.06 -4.62 19.18
N LEU A 281 1.16 -4.02 17.99
CA LEU A 281 0.08 -3.23 17.39
C LEU A 281 -0.90 -4.10 16.59
N GLN A 282 -0.46 -5.25 16.09
CA GLN A 282 -1.38 -6.26 15.55
C GLN A 282 -2.39 -6.70 16.61
N ASP A 283 -1.96 -6.89 17.86
CA ASP A 283 -2.84 -7.29 18.97
C ASP A 283 -3.92 -6.25 19.30
N ILE A 284 -3.75 -4.99 18.87
CA ILE A 284 -4.73 -3.92 19.08
C ILE A 284 -5.80 -3.94 17.98
N LEU A 285 -5.35 -4.15 16.74
CA LEU A 285 -6.22 -4.12 15.56
C LEU A 285 -6.88 -5.48 15.25
N LEU A 286 -6.29 -6.58 15.72
CA LEU A 286 -6.75 -7.95 15.49
C LEU A 286 -7.25 -8.59 16.79
N ASP A 287 -8.39 -9.28 16.75
CA ASP A 287 -8.94 -10.02 17.91
C ASP A 287 -8.21 -11.33 18.16
N ASN A 288 -7.74 -11.97 17.09
CA ASN A 288 -7.07 -13.26 17.15
C ASN A 288 -5.98 -13.30 16.10
N VAL A 289 -4.71 -13.25 16.49
CA VAL A 289 -3.59 -13.40 15.57
C VAL A 289 -3.38 -14.89 15.27
N THR A 290 -4.20 -15.47 14.40
CA THR A 290 -3.96 -16.81 13.85
C THR A 290 -3.10 -16.67 12.61
N TYR A 291 -1.78 -16.51 12.81
CA TYR A 291 -0.83 -16.76 11.73
C TYR A 291 -0.95 -18.23 11.32
N ARG A 292 -1.59 -18.50 10.17
CA ARG A 292 -1.37 -19.79 9.51
C ARG A 292 0.06 -19.77 9.00
N SER A 293 0.98 -20.26 9.83
CA SER A 293 2.38 -20.46 9.45
C SER A 293 2.46 -21.66 8.52
N ALA A 294 2.07 -21.46 7.26
CA ALA A 294 2.40 -22.42 6.21
C ALA A 294 3.93 -22.60 6.18
N PRO A 295 4.44 -23.83 6.09
CA PRO A 295 5.87 -24.05 5.89
C PRO A 295 6.27 -23.54 4.50
N CYS A 296 7.51 -23.08 4.35
CA CYS A 296 8.10 -22.88 3.03
C CYS A 296 8.12 -24.21 2.27
N ASP A 297 7.57 -24.26 1.06
CA ASP A 297 7.53 -25.50 0.25
C ASP A 297 8.92 -26.03 -0.12
N GLN A 298 9.94 -25.17 -0.08
CA GLN A 298 11.30 -25.51 -0.50
C GLN A 298 12.23 -25.90 0.66
N CYS A 299 12.16 -25.20 1.80
CA CYS A 299 13.05 -25.47 2.94
C CYS A 299 12.32 -26.02 4.17
N GLY A 300 10.99 -26.10 4.15
CA GLY A 300 10.16 -26.57 5.27
C GLY A 300 10.13 -25.64 6.49
N THR A 301 10.77 -24.46 6.43
CA THR A 301 10.79 -23.52 7.56
C THR A 301 9.37 -23.01 7.84
N VAL A 302 8.89 -23.29 9.04
CA VAL A 302 7.62 -22.80 9.58
C VAL A 302 7.82 -21.40 10.16
N GLY A 303 6.81 -20.54 10.02
CA GLY A 303 6.82 -19.20 10.64
C GLY A 303 7.58 -18.15 9.83
N ALA A 304 7.85 -18.41 8.55
CA ALA A 304 8.26 -17.34 7.64
C ALA A 304 7.12 -16.31 7.57
N THR A 305 7.38 -15.09 8.04
CA THR A 305 6.38 -14.02 8.15
C THR A 305 5.87 -13.54 6.79
N LYS A 306 6.65 -13.76 5.72
CA LYS A 306 6.27 -13.42 4.34
C LYS A 306 6.67 -14.58 3.40
N LEU A 307 5.71 -15.42 3.04
CA LEU A 307 5.86 -16.39 1.95
C LEU A 307 5.59 -15.69 0.60
N ARG A 308 6.32 -16.09 -0.44
CA ARG A 308 6.23 -15.53 -1.79
C ARG A 308 5.63 -16.59 -2.71
N HIS A 309 4.65 -16.22 -3.53
CA HIS A 309 3.99 -17.07 -4.53
C HIS A 309 3.40 -16.17 -5.62
N GLU A 310 2.98 -16.77 -6.73
CA GLU A 310 2.51 -16.05 -7.93
C GLU A 310 1.50 -14.93 -7.65
N ASP A 311 0.54 -15.15 -6.76
CA ASP A 311 -0.51 -14.16 -6.49
C ASP A 311 -0.04 -12.91 -5.73
N ASN A 312 1.14 -12.95 -5.08
CA ASN A 312 1.69 -11.82 -4.32
C ASN A 312 2.96 -11.22 -4.93
N TRP A 313 3.33 -11.61 -6.14
CA TRP A 313 4.51 -11.05 -6.82
C TRP A 313 4.37 -9.56 -7.13
N ALA A 314 3.15 -9.05 -7.30
CA ALA A 314 2.89 -7.63 -7.56
C ALA A 314 3.28 -6.75 -6.36
N ASP A 315 3.23 -7.31 -5.15
CA ASP A 315 3.55 -6.62 -3.90
C ASP A 315 5.04 -6.74 -3.54
N LEU A 316 5.82 -7.47 -4.34
CA LEU A 316 7.27 -7.59 -4.12
C LEU A 316 7.99 -6.31 -4.48
N ARG A 317 8.90 -5.90 -3.62
CA ARG A 317 9.90 -4.88 -3.90
C ARG A 317 11.26 -5.54 -3.84
N LEU A 318 11.93 -5.58 -4.99
CA LEU A 318 13.22 -6.24 -5.15
C LEU A 318 14.26 -5.18 -5.49
N ASN A 319 15.31 -5.11 -4.68
CA ASN A 319 16.52 -4.39 -5.07
C ASN A 319 17.25 -5.25 -6.10
N ILE A 320 16.86 -5.11 -7.37
CA ILE A 320 17.36 -5.92 -8.50
C ILE A 320 18.89 -5.86 -8.57
N ARG A 321 19.48 -4.68 -8.31
CA ARG A 321 20.94 -4.49 -8.31
C ARG A 321 21.62 -5.34 -7.24
N ALA A 322 21.10 -5.32 -6.01
CA ALA A 322 21.63 -6.10 -4.89
C ALA A 322 21.47 -7.61 -5.07
N LEU A 323 20.52 -8.04 -5.92
CA LEU A 323 20.29 -9.45 -6.21
C LEU A 323 21.21 -10.01 -7.31
N LEU A 324 21.95 -9.18 -8.04
CA LEU A 324 22.90 -9.63 -9.06
C LEU A 324 24.09 -10.39 -8.42
N LEU A 325 24.56 -11.43 -9.10
CA LEU A 325 25.66 -12.25 -8.59
C LEU A 325 27.03 -11.55 -8.67
N GLY A 326 27.87 -11.80 -7.67
CA GLY A 326 29.28 -11.42 -7.70
C GLY A 326 29.47 -9.90 -7.77
N ASN A 327 30.19 -9.44 -8.79
CA ASN A 327 30.49 -8.00 -8.98
C ASN A 327 29.68 -7.37 -10.12
N LEU A 328 28.58 -8.02 -10.56
CA LEU A 328 27.76 -7.51 -11.66
C LEU A 328 27.09 -6.17 -11.33
N SER A 329 26.69 -5.95 -10.08
CA SER A 329 26.08 -4.69 -9.65
C SER A 329 26.99 -3.47 -9.82
N GLY A 330 28.31 -3.68 -9.84
CA GLY A 330 29.31 -2.63 -10.11
C GLY A 330 29.77 -2.57 -11.58
N ASN A 331 29.25 -3.42 -12.46
CA ASN A 331 29.62 -3.42 -13.87
C ASN A 331 28.71 -2.49 -14.66
N PHE A 332 29.12 -1.22 -14.81
CA PHE A 332 28.30 -0.20 -15.48
C PHE A 332 27.85 -0.57 -16.89
N ILE A 333 28.59 -1.42 -17.63
CA ILE A 333 28.19 -1.91 -18.97
C ILE A 333 27.00 -2.85 -18.88
N GLU A 334 26.94 -3.70 -17.86
CA GLU A 334 25.81 -4.62 -17.67
C GLU A 334 24.63 -3.95 -16.95
N MET A 335 24.90 -2.86 -16.22
CA MET A 335 23.87 -2.08 -15.54
C MET A 335 23.05 -1.19 -16.49
N GLU A 336 23.62 -0.75 -17.62
CA GLU A 336 22.92 0.10 -18.59
C GLU A 336 21.66 -0.61 -19.17
N PRO A 337 21.74 -1.83 -19.75
CA PRO A 337 20.55 -2.54 -20.22
C PRO A 337 19.53 -2.84 -19.11
N LEU A 338 20.00 -3.04 -17.87
CA LEU A 338 19.10 -3.23 -16.74
C LEU A 338 18.30 -1.96 -16.43
N GLY A 339 18.94 -0.79 -16.52
CA GLY A 339 18.30 0.52 -16.36
C GLY A 339 17.36 0.88 -17.51
N GLU A 340 17.59 0.35 -18.72
CA GLU A 340 16.66 0.47 -19.85
C GLU A 340 15.45 -0.46 -19.71
N ALA A 341 15.70 -1.71 -19.31
CA ALA A 341 14.66 -2.73 -19.14
C ALA A 341 13.70 -2.41 -18.00
N LYS A 342 14.19 -1.76 -16.93
CA LYS A 342 13.44 -1.38 -15.72
C LYS A 342 12.54 -2.51 -15.20
N PRO A 343 13.09 -3.72 -14.97
CA PRO A 343 12.30 -4.89 -14.61
C PRO A 343 11.52 -4.71 -13.29
N GLU A 344 11.95 -3.78 -12.43
CA GLU A 344 11.25 -3.37 -11.22
C GLU A 344 9.84 -2.82 -11.46
N ARG A 345 9.52 -2.37 -12.69
CA ARG A 345 8.18 -1.88 -13.05
C ARG A 345 7.14 -2.97 -13.25
N ASP A 346 7.57 -4.21 -13.48
CA ASP A 346 6.69 -5.37 -13.68
C ASP A 346 7.33 -6.63 -13.07
N ILE A 347 7.43 -6.63 -11.74
CA ILE A 347 7.98 -7.75 -10.99
C ILE A 347 7.27 -9.08 -11.30
N PRO A 348 5.92 -9.18 -11.39
CA PRO A 348 5.26 -10.43 -11.78
C PRO A 348 5.78 -11.00 -13.10
N LYS A 349 5.94 -10.15 -14.11
CA LYS A 349 6.51 -10.55 -15.40
C LYS A 349 7.96 -10.99 -15.27
N LEU A 350 8.80 -10.22 -14.58
CA LEU A 350 10.20 -10.59 -14.34
C LEU A 350 10.30 -11.99 -13.72
N ILE A 351 9.61 -12.22 -12.60
CA ILE A 351 9.68 -13.50 -11.89
C ILE A 351 9.15 -14.64 -12.76
N SER A 352 8.06 -14.41 -13.48
CA SER A 352 7.51 -15.37 -14.46
C SER A 352 8.54 -15.78 -15.52
N GLU A 353 9.34 -14.84 -16.02
CA GLU A 353 10.43 -15.07 -16.97
C GLU A 353 11.61 -15.79 -16.33
N LEU A 354 11.98 -15.48 -15.07
CA LEU A 354 13.00 -16.23 -14.33
C LEU A 354 12.62 -17.71 -14.19
N TYR A 355 11.35 -18.03 -13.95
CA TYR A 355 10.86 -19.41 -13.91
C TYR A 355 10.96 -20.14 -15.26
N ALA A 356 10.94 -19.42 -16.38
CA ALA A 356 11.17 -20.00 -17.71
C ALA A 356 12.65 -20.32 -17.96
N LEU A 357 13.56 -19.69 -17.20
CA LEU A 357 15.01 -19.84 -17.30
C LEU A 357 15.59 -20.76 -16.22
N LYS A 358 14.76 -21.56 -15.53
CA LYS A 358 15.18 -22.45 -14.44
C LYS A 358 16.38 -23.31 -14.81
N THR A 359 17.37 -23.30 -13.94
CA THR A 359 18.49 -24.26 -13.98
C THR A 359 18.09 -25.60 -13.36
N GLU A 360 18.92 -26.63 -13.56
CA GLU A 360 18.69 -27.99 -13.04
C GLU A 360 18.52 -28.04 -11.51
N GLU A 361 19.19 -27.15 -10.77
CA GLU A 361 19.06 -27.05 -9.30
C GLU A 361 17.63 -26.69 -8.86
N PHE A 362 16.90 -25.92 -9.67
CA PHE A 362 15.57 -25.40 -9.34
C PHE A 362 14.45 -26.05 -10.14
N LYS A 363 14.74 -27.11 -10.91
CA LYS A 363 13.79 -27.70 -11.87
C LYS A 363 12.42 -28.03 -11.27
N ASP A 364 12.40 -28.49 -10.02
CA ASP A 364 11.21 -28.95 -9.31
C ASP A 364 10.41 -27.79 -8.66
N TRP A 365 10.91 -26.55 -8.71
CA TRP A 365 10.23 -25.36 -8.17
C TRP A 365 9.08 -24.91 -9.09
N ASN A 366 7.93 -24.58 -8.53
CA ASN A 366 6.75 -24.10 -9.26
C ASN A 366 6.36 -22.69 -8.83
N LYS A 367 5.71 -21.95 -9.74
CA LYS A 367 5.23 -20.58 -9.48
C LYS A 367 4.24 -20.50 -8.32
N SER A 368 3.47 -21.57 -8.14
CA SER A 368 2.48 -21.73 -7.07
C SER A 368 3.09 -22.10 -5.71
N ASP A 369 4.38 -22.42 -5.64
CA ASP A 369 5.04 -22.76 -4.38
C ASP A 369 5.08 -21.53 -3.48
N ALA A 370 4.69 -21.69 -2.21
CA ALA A 370 4.80 -20.67 -1.19
C ALA A 370 6.20 -20.74 -0.56
N VAL A 371 7.10 -19.88 -0.99
CA VAL A 371 8.52 -19.92 -0.60
C VAL A 371 8.89 -18.80 0.37
N CYS A 372 9.73 -19.08 1.37
CA CYS A 372 10.22 -18.03 2.26
C CYS A 372 11.12 -17.03 1.53
N ASN A 373 11.29 -15.83 2.09
CA ASN A 373 12.11 -14.78 1.48
C ASN A 373 13.54 -15.25 1.16
N ALA A 374 14.17 -16.06 2.01
CA ALA A 374 15.52 -16.58 1.77
C ALA A 374 15.59 -17.50 0.53
N CYS A 375 14.63 -18.43 0.40
CA CYS A 375 14.50 -19.30 -0.77
C CYS A 375 14.21 -18.48 -2.03
N PHE A 376 13.30 -17.51 -1.93
CA PHE A 376 12.95 -16.62 -3.03
C PHE A 376 14.16 -15.80 -3.52
N THR A 377 14.88 -15.13 -2.61
CA THR A 377 16.11 -14.39 -2.92
C THR A 377 17.15 -15.29 -3.58
N LYS A 378 17.37 -16.50 -3.05
CA LYS A 378 18.28 -17.48 -3.65
C LYS A 378 17.90 -17.79 -5.10
N PHE A 379 16.61 -18.03 -5.35
CA PHE A 379 16.10 -18.30 -6.69
C PHE A 379 16.29 -17.10 -7.64
N VAL A 380 15.89 -15.90 -7.22
CA VAL A 380 16.01 -14.70 -8.06
C VAL A 380 17.48 -14.41 -8.39
N SER A 381 18.36 -14.39 -7.40
CA SER A 381 19.79 -14.15 -7.61
C SER A 381 20.44 -15.18 -8.54
N ALA A 382 20.04 -16.45 -8.44
CA ALA A 382 20.57 -17.50 -9.31
C ALA A 382 20.21 -17.33 -10.79
N HIS A 383 19.10 -16.64 -11.12
CA HIS A 383 18.59 -16.56 -12.49
C HIS A 383 18.61 -15.14 -13.08
N LEU A 384 18.73 -14.10 -12.27
CA LEU A 384 18.61 -12.71 -12.73
C LEU A 384 19.64 -12.35 -13.82
N HIS A 385 20.89 -12.81 -13.69
CA HIS A 385 21.92 -12.61 -14.70
C HIS A 385 21.65 -13.36 -16.01
N LEU A 386 20.98 -14.51 -15.96
CA LEU A 386 20.57 -15.28 -17.13
C LEU A 386 19.43 -14.58 -17.86
N TRP A 387 18.48 -14.00 -17.10
CA TRP A 387 17.42 -13.17 -17.65
C TRP A 387 17.99 -11.95 -18.36
N LEU A 388 18.94 -11.25 -17.74
CA LEU A 388 19.57 -10.09 -18.37
C LEU A 388 20.31 -10.48 -19.65
N LEU A 389 20.97 -11.64 -19.69
CA LEU A 389 21.60 -12.17 -20.89
C LEU A 389 20.57 -12.45 -21.98
N ASP A 390 19.50 -13.17 -21.67
CA ASP A 390 18.40 -13.48 -22.60
C ASP A 390 17.73 -12.21 -23.14
N TYR A 391 17.51 -11.20 -22.28
CA TYR A 391 16.99 -9.89 -22.66
C TYR A 391 17.88 -9.20 -23.70
N LYS A 392 19.19 -9.11 -23.44
CA LYS A 392 20.16 -8.50 -24.37
C LYS A 392 20.19 -9.24 -25.70
N LEU A 393 20.24 -10.57 -25.68
CA LEU A 393 20.26 -11.39 -26.89
C LEU A 393 19.00 -11.17 -27.74
N LYS A 394 17.83 -11.05 -27.11
CA LYS A 394 16.56 -10.75 -27.80
C LYS A 394 16.53 -9.35 -28.42
N ASP A 395 17.27 -8.41 -27.85
CA ASP A 395 17.45 -7.07 -28.40
C ASP A 395 18.52 -7.01 -29.51
N GLY A 396 19.05 -8.17 -29.93
CA GLY A 396 20.02 -8.26 -31.01
C GLY A 396 21.47 -8.03 -30.57
N TRP A 397 21.74 -8.01 -29.27
CA TRP A 397 23.11 -7.95 -28.76
C TRP A 397 23.88 -9.23 -29.13
N GLU A 398 25.07 -9.07 -29.71
CA GLU A 398 26.00 -10.17 -29.94
C GLU A 398 26.95 -10.33 -28.75
N ALA A 399 26.80 -11.43 -28.00
CA ALA A 399 27.62 -11.66 -26.82
C ALA A 399 29.12 -11.77 -27.15
N PRO A 400 29.99 -10.95 -26.53
CA PRO A 400 31.43 -11.14 -26.60
C PRO A 400 31.84 -12.49 -25.99
N LYS A 401 33.11 -12.84 -26.14
CA LYS A 401 33.65 -14.05 -25.48
C LYS A 401 33.52 -13.93 -23.96
N ASP A 402 33.01 -14.99 -23.34
CA ASP A 402 32.90 -15.13 -21.89
C ASP A 402 34.21 -14.81 -21.15
N CYS A 403 34.08 -14.03 -20.08
CA CYS A 403 35.15 -13.84 -19.12
C CYS A 403 35.37 -15.14 -18.35
N TRP A 404 36.64 -15.57 -18.19
CA TRP A 404 36.94 -16.78 -17.40
C TRP A 404 36.46 -16.71 -15.95
N TYR A 405 36.39 -15.50 -15.39
CA TYR A 405 35.92 -15.27 -14.03
C TYR A 405 34.42 -14.98 -13.96
N GLY A 406 33.74 -14.86 -15.11
CA GLY A 406 32.31 -14.59 -15.23
C GLY A 406 31.85 -13.42 -14.36
N TYR A 407 30.69 -13.58 -13.73
CA TYR A 407 30.12 -12.58 -12.81
C TYR A 407 30.98 -12.33 -11.56
N LYS A 408 31.98 -13.17 -11.26
CA LYS A 408 32.95 -12.96 -10.15
C LYS A 408 34.19 -12.16 -10.55
N CYS A 409 34.32 -11.73 -11.82
CA CYS A 409 35.45 -10.93 -12.26
C CYS A 409 35.52 -9.61 -11.48
N ARG A 410 36.67 -9.23 -10.90
CA ARG A 410 36.82 -7.91 -10.25
C ARG A 410 37.13 -6.80 -11.25
N THR A 411 37.91 -7.13 -12.28
CA THR A 411 38.30 -6.18 -13.34
C THR A 411 37.12 -5.59 -14.10
N GLN A 412 35.95 -6.24 -14.08
CA GLN A 412 34.73 -5.74 -14.71
C GLN A 412 34.23 -4.42 -14.11
N THR A 413 34.55 -4.12 -12.85
CA THR A 413 34.15 -2.88 -12.17
C THR A 413 35.21 -1.79 -12.25
N GLU A 414 36.47 -2.17 -12.54
CA GLU A 414 37.63 -1.26 -12.50
C GLU A 414 38.09 -0.82 -13.89
N VAL A 415 37.88 -1.66 -14.91
CA VAL A 415 38.43 -1.42 -16.26
C VAL A 415 37.31 -1.49 -17.29
N THR A 416 36.80 -0.32 -17.67
CA THR A 416 35.76 -0.10 -18.70
C THR A 416 35.99 -0.93 -19.96
N LEU A 417 37.21 -0.91 -20.51
CA LEU A 417 37.53 -1.66 -21.74
C LEU A 417 37.38 -3.19 -21.55
N HIS A 418 37.68 -3.70 -20.34
CA HIS A 418 37.49 -5.11 -20.03
C HIS A 418 36.00 -5.46 -19.96
N ALA A 419 35.21 -4.65 -19.25
CA ALA A 419 33.75 -4.79 -19.17
C ALA A 419 33.09 -4.79 -20.56
N MET A 420 33.55 -3.91 -21.47
CA MET A 420 33.01 -3.82 -22.83
C MET A 420 33.35 -5.02 -23.74
N THR A 421 34.50 -5.67 -23.54
CA THR A 421 35.04 -6.65 -24.50
C THR A 421 34.85 -8.10 -24.07
N LYS A 422 34.23 -8.34 -22.91
CA LYS A 422 33.99 -9.67 -22.34
C LYS A 422 32.55 -9.78 -21.86
N ASN A 423 31.97 -10.96 -22.00
CA ASN A 423 30.69 -11.25 -21.37
C ASN A 423 30.92 -11.63 -19.89
N HIS A 424 30.25 -10.94 -18.96
CA HIS A 424 30.29 -11.25 -17.53
C HIS A 424 28.99 -11.88 -17.02
N LEU A 425 27.94 -11.97 -17.84
CA LEU A 425 26.67 -12.65 -17.54
C LEU A 425 26.79 -14.18 -17.68
N CYS A 426 27.96 -14.73 -17.37
CA CYS A 426 28.29 -16.15 -17.50
C CYS A 426 28.85 -16.70 -16.19
N ALA A 427 28.73 -18.01 -16.00
CA ALA A 427 29.32 -18.69 -14.85
C ALA A 427 30.86 -18.65 -14.89
N PRO A 428 31.55 -18.50 -13.75
CA PRO A 428 33.00 -18.58 -13.69
C PRO A 428 33.49 -19.97 -14.12
N THR A 429 34.45 -20.02 -15.05
CA THR A 429 35.13 -21.26 -15.49
C THR A 429 36.50 -21.43 -14.83
N LYS A 430 37.02 -20.38 -14.19
CA LYS A 430 38.23 -20.41 -13.35
C LYS A 430 37.94 -19.84 -11.96
N PRO A 431 38.58 -20.35 -10.90
CA PRO A 431 38.51 -19.74 -9.59
C PRO A 431 39.14 -18.34 -9.61
N CYS A 432 38.50 -17.37 -8.96
CA CYS A 432 39.15 -16.09 -8.67
C CYS A 432 40.22 -16.34 -7.60
N ASN A 433 41.47 -16.00 -7.91
CA ASN A 433 42.55 -16.00 -6.94
C ASN A 433 42.53 -14.73 -6.09
#